data_AF-A0A417Y7L4-F1
#
_entry.id   AF-A0A417Y7L4-F1
#
_cell.length_a   1.000
_cell.length_b   1.000
_cell.length_c   1.000
_cell.angle_alpha   90.00
_cell.angle_beta   90.00
_cell.angle_gamma   90.00
#
_symmetry.space_group_name_H-M   'P 1'
#
loop_
_entity.id
_entity.type
_entity.pdbx_description
1 polymer ?
#
loop_
_entity_poly.entity_id
_entity_poly.type
_entity_poly.pdbx_seq_one_letter_code
_entity_poly.pdbx_strand_id
1 'polypeptide(L)'
;MSPSTPLACRGRTDRGRGSSRGSVVAWSVLALALLYAPIAISSMWFTVVPDAPRLQERVDAWVGGHAYAAGRGSVAALRSGAYVDHRVIMLVHTVLGGFALLVAALQCVTAHRLTRRVHRLVGRTYLALMGTSMGAAILFLLVSPRLDVAGQVAFRWQLWVLALSTVGTAVLATRSARQGDADAHRAWMALNIAFMLTAPVLRLLWTCLAPLFPRHDMLTNLEVGSVVLAVAAPAAGSLAVMARSGTPRDDRHPGVRHRWLPLVVLAVLGCVIVVVRQPGAGAGPGELPWFHAVPVLVSVAICVKGSLGSRNLRTRAQDWDSLLVGVALAPWAAVVVGIASTSWVGAAEGYLVGLMVAPGVPVVAALATVVRRRSLSGRAPIATRPASSADPADAWGTTSRLLRSRDRARCAAVLDTRP
;
A
#
# COMPACT_ATOMS: atom_id res chain seq x y z
N MET A 1 23.61 56.05 -25.43
CA MET A 1 23.88 54.60 -25.24
C MET A 1 23.85 54.29 -23.76
N SER A 2 22.81 53.61 -23.29
CA SER A 2 22.66 53.16 -21.90
C SER A 2 22.40 51.66 -21.93
N PRO A 3 23.15 50.83 -21.18
CA PRO A 3 22.93 49.39 -21.18
C PRO A 3 21.73 49.06 -20.30
N SER A 4 20.62 48.69 -20.93
CA SER A 4 19.45 48.12 -20.28
C SER A 4 19.78 46.75 -19.71
N THR A 5 19.79 46.66 -18.38
CA THR A 5 20.01 45.44 -17.61
C THR A 5 18.80 44.51 -17.73
N PRO A 6 18.98 43.20 -17.99
CA PRO A 6 17.87 42.26 -18.04
C PRO A 6 17.37 41.95 -16.62
N LEU A 7 16.09 42.24 -16.37
CA LEU A 7 15.34 41.81 -15.19
C LEU A 7 15.29 40.29 -15.13
N ALA A 8 16.23 39.71 -14.38
CA ALA A 8 16.20 38.30 -14.02
C ALA A 8 14.96 38.03 -13.15
N CYS A 9 13.95 37.37 -13.75
CA CYS A 9 12.87 36.72 -13.03
C CYS A 9 13.46 35.65 -12.12
N ARG A 10 13.81 36.05 -10.89
CA ARG A 10 14.27 35.18 -9.82
C ARG A 10 13.06 34.36 -9.38
N GLY A 11 12.82 33.25 -10.08
CA GLY A 11 11.85 32.24 -9.69
C GLY A 11 12.15 31.82 -8.27
N ARG A 12 11.32 32.28 -7.33
CA ARG A 12 11.37 31.93 -5.91
C ARG A 12 11.19 30.41 -5.86
N THR A 13 12.30 29.70 -5.77
CA THR A 13 12.32 28.30 -5.39
C THR A 13 11.94 28.29 -3.92
N ASP A 14 10.63 28.30 -3.66
CA ASP A 14 10.10 27.73 -2.44
C ASP A 14 10.57 26.27 -2.43
N ARG A 15 11.80 26.06 -1.93
CA ARG A 15 12.21 24.83 -1.26
C ARG A 15 11.41 24.76 0.04
N GLY A 16 10.09 24.75 -0.12
CA GLY A 16 9.12 24.67 0.94
C GLY A 16 9.39 23.38 1.66
N ARG A 17 9.59 23.50 2.97
CA ARG A 17 9.65 22.45 3.98
C ARG A 17 8.79 21.26 3.56
N GLY A 18 9.39 20.31 2.84
CA GLY A 18 8.73 19.07 2.47
C GLY A 18 8.31 18.38 3.76
N SER A 19 7.02 18.17 3.93
CA SER A 19 6.41 17.75 5.18
C SER A 19 7.18 16.59 5.83
N SER A 20 7.66 16.79 7.06
CA SER A 20 8.41 15.80 7.86
C SER A 20 7.77 14.41 7.88
N ARG A 21 6.44 14.35 7.80
CA ARG A 21 5.64 13.11 7.83
C ARG A 21 5.93 12.13 6.69
N GLY A 22 6.14 12.63 5.46
CA GLY A 22 6.45 11.76 4.32
C GLY A 22 7.82 11.10 4.44
N SER A 23 8.75 11.78 5.11
CA SER A 23 10.08 11.24 5.43
C SER A 23 9.97 10.10 6.45
N VAL A 24 9.21 10.29 7.54
CA VAL A 24 9.07 9.29 8.61
C VAL A 24 8.57 7.95 8.07
N VAL A 25 7.49 7.93 7.28
CA VAL A 25 6.96 6.66 6.73
C VAL A 25 8.00 5.97 5.84
N ALA A 26 8.68 6.71 4.96
CA ALA A 26 9.70 6.12 4.09
C ALA A 26 10.88 5.55 4.89
N TRP A 27 11.32 6.23 5.95
CA TRP A 27 12.36 5.74 6.84
C TRP A 27 11.92 4.54 7.68
N SER A 28 10.67 4.50 8.14
CA SER A 28 10.12 3.33 8.83
C SER A 28 10.08 2.10 7.91
N VAL A 29 9.66 2.28 6.65
CA VAL A 29 9.70 1.22 5.65
C VAL A 29 11.12 0.75 5.38
N LEU A 30 12.08 1.68 5.30
CA LEU A 30 13.49 1.33 5.12
C LEU A 30 14.08 0.57 6.32
N ALA A 31 13.85 1.05 7.53
CA ALA A 31 14.30 0.39 8.75
C ALA A 31 13.73 -1.04 8.84
N LEU A 32 12.43 -1.19 8.58
CA LEU A 32 11.77 -2.49 8.57
C LEU A 32 12.35 -3.42 7.51
N ALA A 33 12.57 -2.93 6.28
CA ALA A 33 13.15 -3.73 5.21
C ALA A 33 14.59 -4.14 5.50
N LEU A 34 15.42 -3.25 6.05
CA LEU A 34 16.81 -3.53 6.41
C LEU A 34 16.91 -4.57 7.53
N LEU A 35 16.03 -4.47 8.55
CA LEU A 35 15.98 -5.44 9.64
C LEU A 35 15.48 -6.81 9.15
N TYR A 36 14.46 -6.82 8.30
CA TYR A 36 13.79 -8.04 7.89
C TYR A 36 14.49 -8.80 6.76
N ALA A 37 15.08 -8.11 5.78
CA ALA A 37 15.61 -8.77 4.60
C ALA A 37 16.65 -9.87 4.92
N PRO A 38 17.60 -9.69 5.86
CA PRO A 38 18.52 -10.76 6.26
C PRO A 38 17.78 -12.00 6.81
N ILE A 39 16.74 -11.78 7.61
CA ILE A 39 15.90 -12.83 8.19
C ILE A 39 15.10 -13.56 7.09
N ALA A 40 14.59 -12.83 6.10
CA ALA A 40 13.88 -13.42 4.97
C ALA A 40 14.82 -14.25 4.08
N ILE A 41 15.96 -13.68 3.70
CA ILE A 41 16.95 -14.29 2.81
C ILE A 41 17.49 -15.59 3.41
N SER A 42 17.82 -15.58 4.71
CA SER A 42 18.35 -16.76 5.41
C SER A 42 17.30 -17.81 5.81
N SER A 43 16.00 -17.51 5.66
CA SER A 43 14.94 -18.32 6.29
C SER A 43 14.84 -19.78 5.83
N MET A 44 15.37 -20.12 4.66
CA MET A 44 15.40 -21.49 4.13
C MET A 44 16.82 -22.01 3.89
N TRP A 45 17.88 -21.26 4.22
CA TRP A 45 19.26 -21.68 3.92
C TRP A 45 19.64 -23.00 4.58
N PHE A 46 19.16 -23.27 5.79
CA PHE A 46 19.42 -24.51 6.53
C PHE A 46 18.94 -25.77 5.79
N THR A 47 18.05 -25.63 4.81
CA THR A 47 17.55 -26.76 4.00
C THR A 47 18.48 -27.15 2.86
N VAL A 48 19.49 -26.31 2.55
CA VAL A 48 20.42 -26.50 1.43
C VAL A 48 21.87 -26.46 1.89
N VAL A 49 22.19 -25.62 2.87
CA VAL A 49 23.52 -25.47 3.46
C VAL A 49 23.45 -25.94 4.91
N PRO A 50 24.16 -27.03 5.26
CA PRO A 50 24.31 -27.45 6.65
C PRO A 50 24.83 -26.29 7.52
N ASP A 51 24.34 -26.17 8.75
CA ASP A 51 24.74 -25.16 9.74
C ASP A 51 24.50 -23.68 9.34
N ALA A 52 23.74 -23.44 8.27
CA ALA A 52 23.37 -22.08 7.90
C ALA A 52 22.62 -21.37 9.04
N PRO A 53 22.78 -20.04 9.17
CA PRO A 53 22.22 -19.28 10.29
C PRO A 53 20.69 -19.28 10.27
N ARG A 54 20.07 -19.70 11.38
CA ARG A 54 18.62 -19.68 11.61
C ARG A 54 18.20 -18.39 12.30
N LEU A 55 18.37 -17.24 11.62
CA LEU A 55 18.23 -15.91 12.23
C LEU A 55 16.86 -15.68 12.88
N GLN A 56 15.77 -16.02 12.17
CA GLN A 56 14.41 -15.88 12.70
C GLN A 56 14.24 -16.67 14.01
N GLU A 57 14.69 -17.92 14.03
CA GLU A 57 14.50 -18.80 15.18
C GLU A 57 15.32 -18.35 16.39
N ARG A 58 16.49 -17.75 16.17
CA ARG A 58 17.28 -17.13 17.25
C ARG A 58 16.54 -15.94 17.85
N VAL A 59 15.95 -15.08 17.01
CA VAL A 59 15.15 -13.93 17.48
C VAL A 59 13.92 -14.42 18.23
N ASP A 60 13.20 -15.39 17.68
CA ASP A 60 12.00 -15.95 18.34
C ASP A 60 12.36 -16.65 19.66
N ALA A 61 13.48 -17.36 19.73
CA ALA A 61 13.93 -18.01 20.95
C ALA A 61 14.37 -17.00 22.01
N TRP A 62 14.98 -15.89 21.58
CA TRP A 62 15.37 -14.81 22.48
C TRP A 62 14.15 -14.08 23.08
N VAL A 63 13.08 -13.89 22.30
CA VAL A 63 11.88 -13.17 22.76
C VAL A 63 10.86 -14.08 23.47
N GLY A 64 10.58 -15.26 22.91
CA GLY A 64 9.52 -16.17 23.37
C GLY A 64 10.01 -17.49 23.97
N GLY A 65 11.33 -17.72 24.01
CA GLY A 65 11.92 -18.97 24.50
C GLY A 65 12.01 -20.08 23.44
N HIS A 66 12.85 -21.09 23.71
CA HIS A 66 13.11 -22.18 22.77
C HIS A 66 11.87 -23.01 22.43
N ALA A 67 10.98 -23.26 23.39
CA ALA A 67 9.75 -24.01 23.17
C ALA A 67 8.83 -23.31 22.15
N TYR A 68 8.75 -21.99 22.19
CA TYR A 68 7.99 -21.19 21.23
C TYR A 68 8.63 -21.20 19.83
N ALA A 69 9.96 -21.06 19.77
CA ALA A 69 10.69 -20.97 18.50
C ALA A 69 10.79 -22.32 17.75
N ALA A 70 10.95 -23.44 18.48
CA ALA A 70 11.28 -24.74 17.90
C ALA A 70 10.32 -25.88 18.28
N GLY A 71 9.28 -25.62 19.08
CA GLY A 71 8.30 -26.63 19.50
C GLY A 71 7.32 -27.05 18.39
N ARG A 72 6.44 -28.01 18.71
CA ARG A 72 5.46 -28.60 17.75
C ARG A 72 4.52 -27.57 17.09
N GLY A 73 4.22 -26.47 17.76
CA GLY A 73 3.41 -25.35 17.24
C GLY A 73 4.25 -24.20 16.70
N SER A 74 5.46 -24.46 16.20
CA SER A 74 6.35 -23.44 15.65
C SER A 74 6.49 -23.48 14.14
N VAL A 75 6.79 -22.31 13.55
CA VAL A 75 7.12 -22.21 12.12
C VAL A 75 8.39 -23.00 11.79
N ALA A 76 9.33 -23.15 12.73
CA ALA A 76 10.52 -23.97 12.51
C ALA A 76 10.14 -25.45 12.31
N ALA A 77 9.22 -25.98 13.12
CA ALA A 77 8.72 -27.35 12.98
C ALA A 77 7.99 -27.55 11.64
N LEU A 78 7.15 -26.59 11.22
CA LEU A 78 6.51 -26.63 9.90
C LEU A 78 7.54 -26.65 8.75
N ARG A 79 8.60 -25.85 8.87
CA ARG A 79 9.63 -25.78 7.81
C ARG A 79 10.46 -27.05 7.72
N SER A 80 10.79 -27.66 8.85
CA SER A 80 11.56 -28.91 8.89
C SER A 80 10.74 -30.13 8.50
N GLY A 81 9.41 -30.06 8.54
CA GLY A 81 8.51 -31.08 8.02
C GLY A 81 8.01 -30.74 6.62
N ALA A 82 6.86 -30.08 6.55
CA ALA A 82 6.09 -29.90 5.32
C ALA A 82 6.77 -29.08 4.21
N TYR A 83 7.73 -28.20 4.53
CA TYR A 83 8.36 -27.36 3.51
C TYR A 83 9.60 -28.00 2.87
N VAL A 84 10.13 -29.09 3.43
CA VAL A 84 11.35 -29.72 2.93
C VAL A 84 11.17 -30.21 1.49
N ASP A 85 10.01 -30.76 1.16
CA ASP A 85 9.69 -31.26 -0.19
C ASP A 85 9.59 -30.16 -1.25
N HIS A 86 9.43 -28.91 -0.81
CA HIS A 86 9.32 -27.73 -1.68
C HIS A 86 10.34 -26.64 -1.31
N ARG A 87 11.45 -27.05 -0.70
CA ARG A 87 12.47 -26.13 -0.15
C ARG A 87 13.03 -25.15 -1.17
N VAL A 88 13.23 -25.60 -2.41
CA VAL A 88 13.77 -24.74 -3.49
C VAL A 88 12.78 -23.64 -3.86
N ILE A 89 11.48 -23.97 -3.96
CA ILE A 89 10.43 -23.01 -4.29
C ILE A 89 10.36 -21.94 -3.19
N MET A 90 10.34 -22.37 -1.93
CA MET A 90 10.31 -21.47 -0.79
C MET A 90 11.60 -20.65 -0.66
N LEU A 91 12.77 -21.22 -0.93
CA LEU A 91 14.03 -20.50 -0.96
C LEU A 91 14.01 -19.37 -2.00
N VAL A 92 13.57 -19.66 -3.23
CA VAL A 92 13.41 -18.65 -4.29
C VAL A 92 12.44 -17.56 -3.83
N HIS A 93 11.29 -17.94 -3.29
CA HIS A 93 10.30 -16.98 -2.79
C HIS A 93 10.90 -16.05 -1.73
N THR A 94 11.53 -16.59 -0.68
CA THR A 94 11.98 -15.81 0.47
C THR A 94 13.20 -14.96 0.16
N VAL A 95 14.14 -15.46 -0.64
CA VAL A 95 15.34 -14.72 -1.05
C VAL A 95 14.97 -13.56 -1.97
N LEU A 96 14.23 -13.83 -3.05
CA LEU A 96 13.83 -12.79 -4.00
C LEU A 96 12.85 -11.79 -3.36
N GLY A 97 11.98 -12.25 -2.46
CA GLY A 97 11.08 -11.39 -1.68
C GLY A 97 11.85 -10.44 -0.76
N GLY A 98 12.89 -10.93 -0.08
CA GLY A 98 13.79 -10.12 0.74
C GLY A 98 14.51 -9.03 -0.07
N PHE A 99 15.08 -9.39 -1.22
CA PHE A 99 15.70 -8.40 -2.11
C PHE A 99 14.69 -7.40 -2.70
N ALA A 100 13.49 -7.85 -3.10
CA ALA A 100 12.44 -6.97 -3.58
C ALA A 100 12.05 -5.91 -2.53
N LEU A 101 11.97 -6.30 -1.24
CA LEU A 101 11.70 -5.37 -0.15
C LEU A 101 12.80 -4.32 0.02
N LEU A 102 14.07 -4.70 -0.07
CA LEU A 102 15.19 -3.75 -0.02
C LEU A 102 15.12 -2.74 -1.18
N VAL A 103 14.85 -3.21 -2.39
CA VAL A 103 14.72 -2.35 -3.57
C VAL A 103 13.51 -1.40 -3.42
N ALA A 104 12.37 -1.90 -2.94
CA ALA A 104 11.18 -1.08 -2.69
C ALA A 104 11.43 0.01 -1.63
N ALA A 105 12.11 -0.34 -0.54
CA ALA A 105 12.47 0.58 0.53
C ALA A 105 13.43 1.67 0.03
N LEU A 106 14.47 1.28 -0.72
CA LEU A 106 15.38 2.23 -1.35
C LEU A 106 14.61 3.18 -2.28
N GLN A 107 13.68 2.65 -3.08
CA GLN A 107 12.84 3.45 -3.96
C GLN A 107 11.96 4.43 -3.17
N CYS A 108 11.43 4.06 -1.99
CA CYS A 108 10.64 4.97 -1.16
C CYS A 108 11.43 6.18 -0.67
N VAL A 109 12.68 5.99 -0.25
CA VAL A 109 13.54 7.06 0.30
C VAL A 109 14.16 7.91 -0.82
N THR A 110 14.52 7.29 -1.95
CA THR A 110 15.28 7.95 -3.02
C THR A 110 14.42 8.46 -4.17
N ALA A 111 13.12 8.12 -4.25
CA ALA A 111 12.24 8.45 -5.38
C ALA A 111 12.31 9.92 -5.84
N HIS A 112 12.49 10.87 -4.92
CA HIS A 112 12.55 12.30 -5.24
C HIS A 112 13.92 12.78 -5.77
N ARG A 113 14.95 11.95 -5.64
CA ARG A 113 16.35 12.25 -6.01
C ARG A 113 16.83 11.48 -7.24
N LEU A 114 16.11 10.42 -7.64
CA LEU A 114 16.49 9.60 -8.78
C LEU A 114 16.10 10.25 -10.11
N THR A 115 16.97 10.09 -11.12
CA THR A 115 16.60 10.43 -12.51
C THR A 115 15.51 9.48 -13.01
N ARG A 116 14.73 9.92 -14.01
CA ARG A 116 13.66 9.08 -14.61
C ARG A 116 14.19 7.72 -15.10
N ARG A 117 15.42 7.66 -15.62
CA ARG A 117 16.05 6.42 -16.08
C ARG A 117 16.32 5.46 -14.93
N VAL A 118 16.93 5.97 -13.85
CA VAL A 118 17.22 5.15 -12.66
C VAL A 118 15.94 4.70 -11.98
N HIS A 119 14.94 5.57 -11.85
CA HIS A 119 13.63 5.19 -11.32
C HIS A 119 12.99 4.04 -12.12
N ARG A 120 13.04 4.09 -13.45
CA ARG A 120 12.53 3.00 -14.31
C ARG A 120 13.32 1.71 -14.15
N LEU A 121 14.66 1.79 -14.05
CA LEU A 121 15.50 0.61 -13.84
C LEU A 121 15.19 -0.05 -12.50
N VAL A 122 15.25 0.73 -11.41
CA VAL A 122 14.93 0.25 -10.05
C VAL A 122 13.52 -0.34 -9.98
N GLY A 123 12.53 0.34 -10.57
CA GLY A 123 11.16 -0.16 -10.64
C GLY A 123 11.03 -1.47 -11.42
N ARG A 124 11.75 -1.64 -12.53
CA ARG A 124 11.78 -2.92 -13.28
C ARG A 124 12.44 -4.03 -12.48
N THR A 125 13.58 -3.75 -11.83
CA THR A 125 14.26 -4.71 -10.95
C THR A 125 13.34 -5.15 -9.81
N TYR A 126 12.65 -4.20 -9.17
CA TYR A 126 11.65 -4.49 -8.15
C TYR A 126 10.55 -5.40 -8.69
N LEU A 127 9.92 -5.05 -9.82
CA LEU A 127 8.82 -5.82 -10.40
C LEU A 127 9.25 -7.23 -10.81
N ALA A 128 10.47 -7.40 -11.32
CA ALA A 128 11.02 -8.71 -11.65
C ALA A 128 11.24 -9.57 -10.39
N LEU A 129 11.91 -9.04 -9.37
CA LEU A 129 12.16 -9.76 -8.11
C LEU A 129 10.85 -10.13 -7.40
N MET A 130 9.95 -9.16 -7.24
CA MET A 130 8.65 -9.37 -6.62
C MET A 130 7.79 -10.34 -7.44
N GLY A 131 7.73 -10.18 -8.76
CA GLY A 131 6.94 -11.03 -9.65
C GLY A 131 7.39 -12.49 -9.61
N THR A 132 8.69 -12.74 -9.69
CA THR A 132 9.24 -14.10 -9.57
C THR A 132 9.02 -14.66 -8.16
N SER A 133 9.21 -13.85 -7.10
CA SER A 133 8.93 -14.26 -5.72
C SER A 133 7.46 -14.65 -5.51
N MET A 134 6.51 -13.86 -6.01
CA MET A 134 5.08 -14.15 -5.91
C MET A 134 4.69 -15.35 -6.78
N GLY A 135 5.30 -15.51 -7.96
CA GLY A 135 5.14 -16.71 -8.79
C GLY A 135 5.57 -17.98 -8.07
N ALA A 136 6.70 -17.93 -7.37
CA ALA A 136 7.15 -19.03 -6.50
C ALA A 136 6.19 -19.29 -5.33
N ALA A 137 5.66 -18.25 -4.68
CA ALA A 137 4.64 -18.40 -3.63
C ALA A 137 3.37 -19.08 -4.15
N ILE A 138 2.87 -18.65 -5.31
CA ILE A 138 1.70 -19.24 -5.97
C ILE A 138 1.96 -20.69 -6.33
N LEU A 139 3.12 -21.00 -6.92
CA LEU A 139 3.50 -22.38 -7.23
C LEU A 139 3.55 -23.25 -5.97
N PHE A 140 4.15 -22.74 -4.88
CA PHE A 140 4.16 -23.41 -3.59
C PHE A 140 2.72 -23.67 -3.10
N LEU A 141 1.82 -22.69 -3.19
CA LEU A 141 0.42 -22.85 -2.80
C LEU A 141 -0.39 -23.79 -3.72
N LEU A 142 0.11 -24.11 -4.91
CA LEU A 142 -0.49 -25.11 -5.79
C LEU A 142 -0.03 -26.52 -5.45
N VAL A 143 1.27 -26.71 -5.21
CA VAL A 143 1.87 -28.04 -5.06
C VAL A 143 1.94 -28.51 -3.61
N SER A 144 1.99 -27.58 -2.65
CA SER A 144 2.09 -27.94 -1.23
C SER A 144 0.83 -28.62 -0.72
N PRO A 145 0.98 -29.69 0.09
CA PRO A 145 -0.15 -30.34 0.73
C PRO A 145 -0.86 -29.35 1.66
N ARG A 146 -2.16 -29.60 1.88
CA ARG A 146 -2.90 -28.90 2.92
C ARG A 146 -2.41 -29.39 4.28
N LEU A 147 -2.15 -28.45 5.18
CA LEU A 147 -1.81 -28.77 6.56
C LEU A 147 -3.10 -29.01 7.32
N ASP A 148 -3.24 -30.17 7.94
CA ASP A 148 -4.37 -30.51 8.81
C ASP A 148 -4.11 -29.98 10.23
N VAL A 149 -4.03 -28.66 10.33
CA VAL A 149 -3.84 -27.92 11.57
C VAL A 149 -4.89 -26.82 11.58
N ALA A 150 -5.57 -26.64 12.72
CA ALA A 150 -6.59 -25.60 12.88
C ALA A 150 -6.05 -24.22 12.44
N GLY A 151 -6.88 -23.43 11.75
CA GLY A 151 -6.54 -22.09 11.25
C GLY A 151 -5.68 -22.05 10.00
N GLN A 152 -5.03 -23.16 9.61
CA GLN A 152 -4.12 -23.17 8.47
C GLN A 152 -4.83 -23.17 7.11
N VAL A 153 -6.12 -23.54 7.03
CA VAL A 153 -6.89 -23.43 5.79
C VAL A 153 -7.22 -21.97 5.51
N ALA A 154 -7.68 -21.23 6.52
CA ALA A 154 -7.92 -19.79 6.47
C ALA A 154 -6.64 -19.03 6.14
N PHE A 155 -5.54 -19.37 6.81
CA PHE A 155 -4.23 -18.78 6.53
C PHE A 155 -3.79 -19.04 5.09
N ARG A 156 -3.95 -20.27 4.57
CA ARG A 156 -3.65 -20.59 3.17
C ARG A 156 -4.46 -19.75 2.18
N TRP A 157 -5.75 -19.54 2.43
CA TRP A 157 -6.58 -18.67 1.60
C TRP A 157 -6.13 -17.21 1.65
N GLN A 158 -5.70 -16.74 2.83
CA GLN A 158 -5.13 -15.41 2.96
C GLN A 158 -3.85 -15.25 2.15
N LEU A 159 -2.96 -16.25 2.16
CA LEU A 159 -1.74 -16.24 1.35
C LEU A 159 -2.05 -16.15 -0.15
N TRP A 160 -3.08 -16.87 -0.62
CA TRP A 160 -3.58 -16.76 -2.00
C TRP A 160 -4.03 -15.34 -2.33
N VAL A 161 -4.93 -14.77 -1.52
CA VAL A 161 -5.45 -13.42 -1.75
C VAL A 161 -4.33 -12.38 -1.70
N LEU A 162 -3.38 -12.52 -0.77
CA LEU A 162 -2.25 -11.61 -0.65
C LEU A 162 -1.33 -11.69 -1.88
N ALA A 163 -0.97 -12.90 -2.34
CA ALA A 163 -0.12 -13.08 -3.51
C ALA A 163 -0.79 -12.49 -4.76
N LEU A 164 -2.07 -12.81 -4.99
CA LEU A 164 -2.84 -12.29 -6.13
C LEU A 164 -3.04 -10.78 -6.04
N SER A 165 -3.29 -10.22 -4.86
CA SER A 165 -3.44 -8.78 -4.66
C SER A 165 -2.11 -8.05 -4.89
N THR A 166 -0.99 -8.65 -4.49
CA THR A 166 0.35 -8.11 -4.76
C THR A 166 0.60 -8.06 -6.26
N VAL A 167 0.41 -9.17 -6.99
CA VAL A 167 0.58 -9.18 -8.45
C VAL A 167 -0.41 -8.23 -9.14
N GLY A 168 -1.68 -8.25 -8.75
CA GLY A 168 -2.73 -7.42 -9.34
C GLY A 168 -2.45 -5.91 -9.17
N THR A 169 -2.03 -5.48 -7.99
CA THR A 169 -1.67 -4.08 -7.74
C THR A 169 -0.42 -3.66 -8.53
N ALA A 170 0.56 -4.54 -8.71
CA ALA A 170 1.72 -4.27 -9.56
C ALA A 170 1.34 -4.12 -11.05
N VAL A 171 0.41 -4.94 -11.55
CA VAL A 171 -0.14 -4.82 -12.90
C VAL A 171 -0.87 -3.47 -13.08
N LEU A 172 -1.72 -3.09 -12.12
CA LEU A 172 -2.43 -1.81 -12.14
C LEU A 172 -1.48 -0.61 -12.08
N ALA A 173 -0.44 -0.68 -11.25
CA ALA A 173 0.60 0.33 -11.17
C ALA A 173 1.37 0.47 -12.50
N THR A 174 1.72 -0.64 -13.12
CA THR A 174 2.44 -0.66 -14.40
C THR A 174 1.58 -0.13 -15.54
N ARG A 175 0.31 -0.54 -15.60
CA ARG A 175 -0.66 -0.04 -16.58
C ARG A 175 -0.84 1.48 -16.45
N SER A 176 -0.99 1.98 -15.22
CA SER A 176 -1.13 3.41 -14.95
C SER A 176 0.11 4.19 -15.39
N ALA A 177 1.32 3.67 -15.12
CA ALA A 177 2.56 4.29 -15.59
C ALA A 177 2.66 4.34 -17.12
N ARG A 178 2.24 3.27 -17.82
CA ARG A 178 2.19 3.24 -19.29
C ARG A 178 1.20 4.24 -19.87
N GLN A 179 0.10 4.51 -19.16
CA GLN A 179 -0.90 5.50 -19.54
C GLN A 179 -0.51 6.94 -19.17
N GLY A 180 0.68 7.16 -18.58
CA GLY A 180 1.11 8.47 -18.13
C GLY A 180 0.40 8.97 -16.87
N ASP A 181 -0.41 8.14 -16.22
CA ASP A 181 -1.13 8.49 -14.98
C ASP A 181 -0.22 8.25 -13.76
N ALA A 182 0.58 9.26 -13.44
CA ALA A 182 1.55 9.18 -12.36
C ALA A 182 0.90 9.06 -10.97
N ASP A 183 -0.30 9.62 -10.78
CA ASP A 183 -0.99 9.60 -9.49
C ASP A 183 -1.61 8.22 -9.23
N ALA A 184 -2.25 7.63 -10.23
CA ALA A 184 -2.71 6.24 -10.14
C ALA A 184 -1.53 5.27 -9.97
N HIS A 185 -0.43 5.46 -10.71
CA HIS A 185 0.78 4.65 -10.54
C HIS A 185 1.28 4.66 -9.09
N ARG A 186 1.42 5.85 -8.48
CA ARG A 186 1.86 5.99 -7.10
C ARG A 186 0.88 5.37 -6.10
N ALA A 187 -0.43 5.51 -6.35
CA ALA A 187 -1.44 4.93 -5.48
C ALA A 187 -1.38 3.40 -5.46
N TRP A 188 -1.33 2.78 -6.65
CA TRP A 188 -1.21 1.33 -6.77
C TRP A 188 0.14 0.82 -6.24
N MET A 189 1.23 1.56 -6.43
CA MET A 189 2.52 1.20 -5.83
C MET A 189 2.53 1.30 -4.31
N ALA A 190 1.87 2.29 -3.72
CA ALA A 190 1.76 2.39 -2.26
C ALA A 190 1.02 1.19 -1.67
N LEU A 191 -0.09 0.78 -2.30
CA LEU A 191 -0.82 -0.41 -1.89
C LEU A 191 -0.02 -1.70 -2.11
N ASN A 192 0.68 -1.81 -3.24
CA ASN A 192 1.54 -2.95 -3.55
C ASN A 192 2.68 -3.13 -2.52
N ILE A 193 3.33 -2.02 -2.13
CA ILE A 193 4.35 -2.03 -1.07
C ILE A 193 3.72 -2.39 0.28
N ALA A 194 2.54 -1.89 0.60
CA ALA A 194 1.83 -2.29 1.83
C ALA A 194 1.54 -3.79 1.87
N PHE A 195 1.19 -4.41 0.74
CA PHE A 195 1.04 -5.87 0.65
C PHE A 195 2.36 -6.62 0.78
N MET A 196 3.46 -6.13 0.19
CA MET A 196 4.78 -6.72 0.39
C MET A 196 5.25 -6.63 1.85
N LEU A 197 4.87 -5.57 2.57
CA LEU A 197 5.21 -5.36 3.97
C LEU A 197 4.42 -6.26 4.94
N THR A 198 3.40 -6.99 4.50
CA THR A 198 2.71 -7.92 5.40
C THR A 198 3.64 -9.02 5.88
N ALA A 199 4.54 -9.55 5.05
CA ALA A 199 5.48 -10.57 5.47
C ALA A 199 6.38 -10.12 6.66
N PRO A 200 7.13 -8.99 6.57
CA PRO A 200 7.89 -8.49 7.71
C PRO A 200 7.03 -8.16 8.92
N VAL A 201 5.90 -7.48 8.72
CA VAL A 201 5.05 -7.07 9.85
C VAL A 201 4.44 -8.30 10.54
N LEU A 202 4.03 -9.32 9.78
CA LEU A 202 3.48 -10.55 10.32
C LEU A 202 4.51 -11.26 11.20
N ARG A 203 5.78 -11.32 10.75
CA ARG A 203 6.87 -11.89 11.56
C ARG A 203 7.05 -11.14 12.87
N LEU A 204 7.10 -9.81 12.80
CA LEU A 204 7.21 -8.99 14.00
C LEU A 204 6.01 -9.19 14.93
N LEU A 205 4.79 -9.28 14.40
CA LEU A 205 3.59 -9.50 15.20
C LEU A 205 3.69 -10.81 15.99
N TRP A 206 3.94 -11.95 15.34
CA TRP A 206 4.00 -13.21 16.09
C TRP A 206 5.21 -13.29 17.03
N THR A 207 6.35 -12.66 16.70
CA THR A 207 7.49 -12.61 17.62
C THR A 207 7.16 -11.77 18.85
N CYS A 208 6.57 -10.59 18.67
CA CYS A 208 6.23 -9.67 19.77
C CYS A 208 5.01 -10.12 20.59
N LEU A 209 4.12 -10.93 20.02
CA LEU A 209 2.97 -11.48 20.74
C LEU A 209 3.35 -12.59 21.71
N ALA A 210 4.49 -13.27 21.50
CA ALA A 210 4.94 -14.36 22.35
C ALA A 210 4.96 -14.02 23.86
N PRO A 211 5.59 -12.91 24.32
CA PRO A 211 5.57 -12.54 25.73
C PRO A 211 4.21 -12.02 26.23
N LEU A 212 3.35 -11.52 25.34
CA LEU A 212 2.04 -10.98 25.70
C LEU A 212 0.99 -12.08 25.88
N PHE A 213 1.14 -13.18 25.14
CA PHE A 213 0.25 -14.33 25.16
C PHE A 213 1.05 -15.63 25.31
N PRO A 214 1.65 -15.88 26.48
CA PRO A 214 2.56 -17.02 26.69
C PRO A 214 1.86 -18.39 26.60
N ARG A 215 0.53 -18.42 26.59
CA ARG A 215 -0.27 -19.64 26.39
C ARG A 215 -0.41 -20.01 24.91
N HIS A 216 -0.17 -19.07 24.00
CA HIS A 216 -0.26 -19.32 22.57
C HIS A 216 1.03 -19.89 22.05
N ASP A 217 0.92 -20.88 21.16
CA ASP A 217 2.03 -21.26 20.31
C ASP A 217 2.24 -20.23 19.18
N MET A 218 3.30 -20.43 18.41
CA MET A 218 3.67 -19.48 17.36
C MET A 218 2.68 -19.50 16.19
N LEU A 219 2.07 -20.66 15.87
CA LEU A 219 1.06 -20.73 14.82
C LEU A 219 -0.20 -19.95 15.18
N THR A 220 -0.66 -20.06 16.43
CA THR A 220 -1.78 -19.26 16.95
C THR A 220 -1.47 -17.76 16.86
N ASN A 221 -0.28 -17.33 17.29
CA ASN A 221 0.12 -15.92 17.20
C ASN A 221 0.32 -15.43 15.75
N LEU A 222 0.75 -16.33 14.85
CA LEU A 222 0.81 -16.06 13.41
C LEU A 222 -0.58 -15.81 12.85
N GLU A 223 -1.56 -16.65 13.20
CA GLU A 223 -2.94 -16.47 12.76
C GLU A 223 -3.57 -15.18 13.32
N VAL A 224 -3.31 -14.85 14.59
CA VAL A 224 -3.67 -13.55 15.18
C VAL A 224 -3.10 -12.40 14.35
N GLY A 225 -1.79 -12.42 14.05
CA GLY A 225 -1.15 -11.38 13.25
C GLY A 225 -1.75 -11.29 11.84
N SER A 226 -2.15 -12.42 11.29
CA SER A 226 -2.83 -12.53 10.01
C SER A 226 -4.19 -11.85 9.99
N VAL A 227 -5.01 -12.04 11.01
CA VAL A 227 -6.29 -11.34 11.18
C VAL A 227 -6.09 -9.83 11.26
N VAL A 228 -5.08 -9.37 12.01
CA VAL A 228 -4.73 -7.94 12.09
C VAL A 228 -4.38 -7.39 10.71
N LEU A 229 -3.52 -8.09 9.96
CA LEU A 229 -3.02 -7.63 8.67
C LEU A 229 -4.04 -7.66 7.54
N ALA A 230 -5.06 -8.51 7.62
CA ALA A 230 -6.18 -8.53 6.68
C ALA A 230 -6.88 -7.16 6.57
N VAL A 231 -6.90 -6.40 7.67
CA VAL A 231 -7.42 -5.03 7.72
C VAL A 231 -6.29 -4.01 7.58
N ALA A 232 -5.24 -4.16 8.40
CA ALA A 232 -4.22 -3.12 8.56
C ALA A 232 -3.42 -2.86 7.29
N ALA A 233 -3.10 -3.90 6.49
CA ALA A 233 -2.29 -3.73 5.29
C ALA A 233 -3.00 -2.93 4.18
N PRO A 234 -4.22 -3.30 3.72
CA PRO A 234 -4.94 -2.51 2.72
C PRO A 234 -5.32 -1.12 3.25
N ALA A 235 -5.66 -0.99 4.53
CA ALA A 235 -5.94 0.31 5.15
C ALA A 235 -4.70 1.20 5.16
N ALA A 236 -3.54 0.71 5.63
CA ALA A 236 -2.30 1.48 5.68
C ALA A 236 -1.85 1.94 4.29
N GLY A 237 -1.92 1.06 3.28
CA GLY A 237 -1.63 1.41 1.88
C GLY A 237 -2.54 2.55 1.38
N SER A 238 -3.85 2.42 1.62
CA SER A 238 -4.84 3.42 1.21
C SER A 238 -4.66 4.76 1.94
N LEU A 239 -4.40 4.71 3.25
CA LEU A 239 -4.15 5.88 4.09
C LEU A 239 -2.86 6.61 3.67
N ALA A 240 -1.82 5.88 3.27
CA ALA A 240 -0.60 6.48 2.73
C ALA A 240 -0.87 7.27 1.43
N VAL A 241 -1.77 6.78 0.57
CA VAL A 241 -2.22 7.53 -0.62
C VAL A 241 -2.97 8.80 -0.21
N MET A 242 -3.89 8.68 0.73
CA MET A 242 -4.68 9.82 1.23
C MET A 242 -3.81 10.90 1.87
N ALA A 243 -2.79 10.49 2.63
CA ALA A 243 -1.86 11.42 3.29
C ALA A 243 -1.01 12.24 2.30
N ARG A 244 -0.70 11.69 1.12
CA ARG A 244 0.16 12.34 0.11
C ARG A 244 -0.60 13.16 -0.93
N SER A 245 -1.93 13.16 -0.87
CA SER A 245 -2.77 13.84 -1.85
C SER A 245 -2.67 15.36 -1.66
N GLY A 246 -2.29 16.10 -2.70
CA GLY A 246 -2.33 17.56 -2.70
C GLY A 246 -3.77 18.08 -2.75
N THR A 247 -3.99 19.34 -2.37
CA THR A 247 -5.30 20.00 -2.48
C THR A 247 -5.36 20.83 -3.76
N PRO A 248 -6.30 20.57 -4.68
CA PRO A 248 -6.55 21.47 -5.81
C PRO A 248 -6.90 22.86 -5.29
N ARG A 249 -6.40 23.92 -5.95
CA ARG A 249 -6.61 25.32 -5.51
C ARG A 249 -8.09 25.74 -5.56
N ASP A 250 -8.86 25.16 -6.48
CA ASP A 250 -10.25 25.54 -6.74
C ASP A 250 -11.31 24.65 -6.08
N ASP A 251 -10.92 23.73 -5.17
CA ASP A 251 -11.86 22.76 -4.57
C ASP A 251 -12.61 23.29 -3.33
N ARG A 252 -12.58 24.61 -3.09
CA ARG A 252 -13.19 25.21 -1.89
C ARG A 252 -14.70 25.37 -2.08
N HIS A 253 -15.46 24.52 -1.41
CA HIS A 253 -16.91 24.63 -1.33
C HIS A 253 -17.38 24.58 0.13
N PRO A 254 -17.99 25.66 0.66
CA PRO A 254 -18.62 25.60 1.98
C PRO A 254 -19.85 24.68 1.94
N GLY A 255 -20.07 23.90 3.01
CA GLY A 255 -21.34 23.18 3.22
C GLY A 255 -21.39 21.72 2.75
N VAL A 256 -20.26 21.01 2.63
CA VAL A 256 -20.29 19.56 2.37
C VAL A 256 -20.89 18.82 3.57
N ARG A 257 -22.07 18.20 3.39
CA ARG A 257 -22.69 17.33 4.41
C ARG A 257 -21.87 16.05 4.54
N HIS A 258 -21.18 15.88 5.67
CA HIS A 258 -20.42 14.68 5.97
C HIS A 258 -21.34 13.53 6.43
N ARG A 259 -21.04 12.31 5.97
CA ARG A 259 -21.79 11.08 6.33
C ARG A 259 -21.02 10.19 7.30
N TRP A 260 -20.11 10.74 8.09
CA TRP A 260 -19.21 9.93 8.92
C TRP A 260 -19.93 9.18 10.04
N LEU A 261 -20.93 9.79 10.70
CA LEU A 261 -21.62 9.17 11.83
C LEU A 261 -22.30 7.83 11.50
N PRO A 262 -23.15 7.71 10.46
CA PRO A 262 -23.74 6.42 10.11
C PRO A 262 -22.70 5.37 9.71
N LEU A 263 -21.56 5.79 9.13
CA LEU A 263 -20.48 4.87 8.78
C LEU A 263 -19.70 4.37 10.00
N VAL A 264 -19.51 5.22 11.01
CA VAL A 264 -18.95 4.79 12.31
C VAL A 264 -19.87 3.79 12.98
N VAL A 265 -21.18 4.06 13.02
CA VAL A 265 -22.17 3.14 13.57
C VAL A 265 -22.15 1.80 12.81
N LEU A 266 -22.11 1.83 11.48
CA LEU A 266 -22.00 0.63 10.65
C LEU A 266 -20.75 -0.19 10.99
N ALA A 267 -19.60 0.45 11.14
CA ALA A 267 -18.34 -0.22 11.49
C ALA A 267 -18.41 -0.86 12.87
N VAL A 268 -18.90 -0.12 13.88
CA VAL A 268 -19.04 -0.60 15.27
C VAL A 268 -19.99 -1.79 15.33
N LEU A 269 -21.16 -1.72 14.68
CA LEU A 269 -22.10 -2.83 14.62
C LEU A 269 -21.49 -4.06 13.95
N GLY A 270 -20.73 -3.88 12.87
CA GLY A 270 -20.00 -4.98 12.22
C GLY A 270 -18.99 -5.62 13.17
N CYS A 271 -18.20 -4.82 13.90
CA CYS A 271 -17.26 -5.33 14.90
C CYS A 271 -17.96 -6.08 16.04
N VAL A 272 -19.10 -5.58 16.53
CA VAL A 272 -19.90 -6.27 17.55
C VAL A 272 -20.39 -7.62 17.04
N ILE A 273 -20.86 -7.71 15.80
CA ILE A 273 -21.29 -8.98 15.21
C ILE A 273 -20.13 -9.96 15.08
N VAL A 274 -18.94 -9.50 14.66
CA VAL A 274 -17.73 -10.33 14.64
C VAL A 274 -17.46 -10.92 16.03
N VAL A 275 -17.49 -10.09 17.08
CA VAL A 275 -17.27 -10.53 18.48
C VAL A 275 -18.33 -11.52 18.94
N VAL A 276 -19.61 -11.24 18.70
CA VAL A 276 -20.73 -12.10 19.16
C VAL A 276 -20.77 -13.44 18.41
N ARG A 277 -20.29 -13.48 17.16
CA ARG A 277 -20.27 -14.70 16.32
C ARG A 277 -19.02 -15.56 16.50
N GLN A 278 -18.14 -15.23 17.44
CA GLN A 278 -16.97 -16.05 17.71
C GLN A 278 -17.41 -17.50 18.05
N PRO A 279 -16.85 -18.52 17.38
CA PRO A 279 -16.99 -19.88 17.85
C PRO A 279 -16.37 -19.95 19.26
N GLY A 280 -16.98 -20.68 20.19
CA GLY A 280 -16.60 -20.71 21.61
C GLY A 280 -15.13 -21.09 21.88
N ALA A 281 -14.76 -21.10 23.16
CA ALA A 281 -13.39 -21.37 23.63
C ALA A 281 -12.79 -22.64 22.99
N GLY A 282 -11.54 -22.55 22.53
CA GLY A 282 -10.80 -23.63 21.84
C GLY A 282 -10.57 -23.40 20.34
N ALA A 283 -11.07 -22.31 19.74
CA ALA A 283 -10.96 -22.04 18.30
C ALA A 283 -9.70 -21.24 17.88
N GLY A 284 -8.63 -21.24 18.70
CA GLY A 284 -7.39 -20.50 18.40
C GLY A 284 -7.57 -18.98 18.49
N PRO A 285 -7.04 -18.17 17.56
CA PRO A 285 -7.20 -16.69 17.53
C PRO A 285 -8.63 -16.19 17.62
N GLY A 286 -9.60 -17.07 17.30
CA GLY A 286 -11.03 -16.80 17.38
C GLY A 286 -11.50 -16.41 18.79
N GLU A 287 -10.71 -16.71 19.82
CA GLU A 287 -10.99 -16.31 21.21
C GLU A 287 -10.85 -14.79 21.44
N LEU A 288 -10.11 -14.09 20.56
CA LEU A 288 -9.70 -12.70 20.77
C LEU A 288 -10.14 -11.80 19.59
N PRO A 289 -11.46 -11.61 19.35
CA PRO A 289 -12.00 -10.89 18.20
C PRO A 289 -11.57 -9.42 18.10
N TRP A 290 -11.01 -8.86 19.18
CA TRP A 290 -10.42 -7.51 19.18
C TRP A 290 -9.22 -7.36 18.24
N PHE A 291 -8.54 -8.45 17.86
CA PHE A 291 -7.49 -8.39 16.82
C PHE A 291 -8.03 -7.97 15.45
N HIS A 292 -9.32 -8.19 15.19
CA HIS A 292 -10.00 -7.65 14.02
C HIS A 292 -10.58 -6.25 14.30
N ALA A 293 -11.29 -6.10 15.43
CA ALA A 293 -12.00 -4.86 15.73
C ALA A 293 -11.06 -3.65 15.91
N VAL A 294 -9.92 -3.80 16.60
CA VAL A 294 -9.01 -2.70 16.88
C VAL A 294 -8.44 -2.08 15.58
N PRO A 295 -7.86 -2.84 14.63
CA PRO A 295 -7.42 -2.28 13.35
C PRO A 295 -8.52 -1.57 12.56
N VAL A 296 -9.76 -2.09 12.58
CA VAL A 296 -10.91 -1.46 11.94
C VAL A 296 -11.21 -0.11 12.59
N LEU A 297 -11.38 -0.08 13.91
CA LEU A 297 -11.74 1.13 14.65
C LEU A 297 -10.65 2.21 14.56
N VAL A 298 -9.37 1.83 14.61
CA VAL A 298 -8.25 2.75 14.38
C VAL A 298 -8.32 3.35 12.96
N SER A 299 -8.57 2.51 11.95
CA SER A 299 -8.69 2.96 10.56
C SER A 299 -9.90 3.89 10.36
N VAL A 300 -11.03 3.59 11.00
CA VAL A 300 -12.22 4.44 11.03
C VAL A 300 -11.88 5.80 11.64
N ALA A 301 -11.25 5.83 12.82
CA ALA A 301 -10.88 7.08 13.49
C ALA A 301 -9.97 7.96 12.62
N ILE A 302 -8.99 7.37 11.93
CA ILE A 302 -8.13 8.09 10.99
C ILE A 302 -8.94 8.65 9.81
N CYS A 303 -9.85 7.86 9.23
CA CYS A 303 -10.68 8.31 8.11
C CYS A 303 -11.66 9.42 8.52
N VAL A 304 -12.27 9.33 9.70
CA VAL A 304 -13.14 10.38 10.26
C VAL A 304 -12.34 11.66 10.45
N LYS A 305 -11.15 11.59 11.07
CA LYS A 305 -10.25 12.75 11.23
C LYS A 305 -9.87 13.36 9.88
N GLY A 306 -9.60 12.52 8.88
CA GLY A 306 -9.30 12.93 7.51
C GLY A 306 -10.47 13.65 6.83
N SER A 307 -11.69 13.12 6.96
CA SER A 307 -12.93 13.70 6.43
C SER A 307 -13.22 15.06 7.08
N LEU A 308 -13.16 15.13 8.42
CA LEU A 308 -13.35 16.37 9.18
C LEU A 308 -12.32 17.44 8.84
N GLY A 309 -11.04 17.05 8.71
CA GLY A 309 -9.96 17.96 8.31
C GLY A 309 -10.06 18.44 6.86
N SER A 310 -10.92 17.83 6.05
CA SER A 310 -11.13 18.14 4.64
C SER A 310 -12.49 18.81 4.36
N ARG A 311 -13.19 19.29 5.41
CA ARG A 311 -14.57 19.83 5.31
C ARG A 311 -14.80 20.95 4.30
N ASN A 312 -13.74 21.70 3.98
CA ASN A 312 -13.81 22.80 3.02
C ASN A 312 -13.31 22.39 1.62
N LEU A 313 -13.04 21.11 1.38
CA LEU A 313 -12.42 20.57 0.17
C LEU A 313 -13.26 19.41 -0.35
N ARG A 314 -14.17 19.68 -1.29
CA ARG A 314 -15.21 18.72 -1.69
C ARG A 314 -14.64 17.41 -2.19
N THR A 315 -13.69 17.43 -3.12
CA THR A 315 -13.09 16.20 -3.67
C THR A 315 -12.34 15.41 -2.61
N ARG A 316 -11.60 16.10 -1.73
CA ARG A 316 -10.84 15.46 -0.66
C ARG A 316 -11.75 14.84 0.40
N ALA A 317 -12.82 15.52 0.79
CA ALA A 317 -13.83 14.98 1.70
C ALA A 317 -14.49 13.73 1.10
N GLN A 318 -14.86 13.76 -0.18
CA GLN A 318 -15.44 12.61 -0.89
C GLN A 318 -14.47 11.41 -0.95
N ASP A 319 -13.17 11.65 -1.11
CA ASP A 319 -12.18 10.59 -1.11
C ASP A 319 -12.01 9.95 0.27
N TRP A 320 -12.01 10.75 1.34
CA TRP A 320 -12.01 10.23 2.71
C TRP A 320 -13.28 9.47 3.05
N ASP A 321 -14.45 9.97 2.63
CA ASP A 321 -15.72 9.31 2.85
C ASP A 321 -15.79 7.98 2.09
N SER A 322 -15.23 7.91 0.86
CA SER A 322 -15.13 6.66 0.11
C SER A 322 -14.28 5.63 0.84
N LEU A 323 -13.11 6.04 1.36
CA LEU A 323 -12.26 5.14 2.14
C LEU A 323 -12.92 4.72 3.46
N LEU A 324 -13.63 5.63 4.14
CA LEU A 324 -14.39 5.32 5.34
C LEU A 324 -15.48 4.27 5.08
N VAL A 325 -16.18 4.34 3.95
CA VAL A 325 -17.14 3.30 3.52
C VAL A 325 -16.44 1.94 3.40
N GLY A 326 -15.28 1.90 2.72
CA GLY A 326 -14.51 0.66 2.56
C GLY A 326 -14.09 0.03 3.90
N VAL A 327 -13.60 0.85 4.83
CA VAL A 327 -13.22 0.39 6.17
C VAL A 327 -14.43 -0.02 7.00
N ALA A 328 -15.55 0.72 6.94
CA ALA A 328 -16.76 0.40 7.68
C ALA A 328 -17.42 -0.92 7.22
N LEU A 329 -17.26 -1.27 5.93
CA LEU A 329 -17.73 -2.53 5.37
C LEU A 329 -16.80 -3.71 5.62
N ALA A 330 -15.56 -3.48 6.08
CA ALA A 330 -14.58 -4.53 6.33
C ALA A 330 -15.06 -5.63 7.32
N PRO A 331 -15.61 -5.30 8.51
CA PRO A 331 -16.12 -6.33 9.42
C PRO A 331 -17.37 -7.05 8.87
N TRP A 332 -18.19 -6.38 8.07
CA TRP A 332 -19.35 -7.01 7.42
C TRP A 332 -18.94 -8.01 6.35
N ALA A 333 -17.92 -7.67 5.55
CA ALA A 333 -17.33 -8.59 4.60
C ALA A 333 -16.80 -9.86 5.30
N ALA A 334 -16.16 -9.70 6.46
CA ALA A 334 -15.71 -10.84 7.27
C ALA A 334 -16.87 -11.74 7.71
N VAL A 335 -17.96 -11.14 8.24
CA VAL A 335 -19.14 -11.90 8.65
C VAL A 335 -19.76 -12.67 7.49
N VAL A 336 -19.97 -12.01 6.35
CA VAL A 336 -20.61 -12.62 5.17
C VAL A 336 -19.77 -13.77 4.62
N VAL A 337 -18.46 -13.55 4.42
CA VAL A 337 -17.56 -14.60 3.92
C VAL A 337 -17.39 -15.72 4.93
N GLY A 338 -17.39 -15.41 6.23
CA GLY A 338 -17.29 -16.43 7.28
C GLY A 338 -18.49 -17.35 7.34
N ILE A 339 -19.71 -16.80 7.21
CA ILE A 339 -20.94 -17.59 7.11
C ILE A 339 -20.94 -18.43 5.84
N ALA A 340 -20.62 -17.81 4.69
CA ALA A 340 -20.59 -18.50 3.41
C ALA A 340 -19.58 -19.66 3.39
N SER A 341 -18.47 -19.52 4.11
CA SER A 341 -17.42 -20.54 4.17
C SER A 341 -17.67 -21.68 5.16
N THR A 342 -18.55 -21.46 6.14
CA THR A 342 -18.88 -22.45 7.18
C THR A 342 -19.30 -23.80 6.59
N SER A 343 -20.01 -23.80 5.45
CA SER A 343 -20.51 -25.02 4.81
C SER A 343 -19.43 -25.98 4.30
N TRP A 344 -18.22 -25.49 3.97
CA TRP A 344 -17.17 -26.30 3.35
C TRP A 344 -15.86 -26.38 4.14
N VAL A 345 -15.67 -25.53 5.16
CA VAL A 345 -14.52 -25.63 6.09
C VAL A 345 -14.91 -25.81 7.56
N GLY A 346 -16.20 -25.78 7.88
CA GLY A 346 -16.68 -25.80 9.27
C GLY A 346 -16.71 -24.41 9.90
N ALA A 347 -17.36 -24.30 11.07
CA ALA A 347 -17.69 -23.01 11.68
C ALA A 347 -16.46 -22.23 12.17
N ALA A 348 -15.53 -22.88 12.87
CA ALA A 348 -14.32 -22.24 13.38
C ALA A 348 -13.42 -21.73 12.26
N GLU A 349 -13.14 -22.59 11.29
CA GLU A 349 -12.29 -22.25 10.15
C GLU A 349 -12.99 -21.25 9.22
N GLY A 350 -14.30 -21.38 9.01
CA GLY A 350 -15.09 -20.42 8.25
C GLY A 350 -15.03 -19.02 8.87
N TYR A 351 -15.16 -18.92 10.19
CA TYR A 351 -14.98 -17.66 10.91
C TYR A 351 -13.58 -17.04 10.65
N LEU A 352 -12.51 -17.84 10.74
CA LEU A 352 -11.14 -17.37 10.44
C LEU A 352 -10.96 -16.98 8.97
N VAL A 353 -11.52 -17.73 8.02
CA VAL A 353 -11.54 -17.38 6.59
C VAL A 353 -12.17 -16.01 6.40
N GLY A 354 -13.33 -15.78 7.04
CA GLY A 354 -13.99 -14.48 7.07
C GLY A 354 -13.05 -13.37 7.53
N LEU A 355 -12.39 -13.54 8.69
CA LEU A 355 -11.51 -12.54 9.29
C LEU A 355 -10.22 -12.28 8.50
N MET A 356 -9.64 -13.29 7.86
CA MET A 356 -8.32 -13.17 7.22
C MET A 356 -8.39 -12.74 5.75
N VAL A 357 -9.48 -13.06 5.05
CA VAL A 357 -9.56 -12.95 3.58
C VAL A 357 -10.38 -11.74 3.15
N ALA A 358 -11.57 -11.57 3.73
CA ALA A 358 -12.58 -10.65 3.24
C ALA A 358 -12.35 -9.15 3.55
N PRO A 359 -11.78 -8.74 4.71
CA PRO A 359 -11.80 -7.33 5.13
C PRO A 359 -11.09 -6.37 4.17
N GLY A 360 -10.06 -6.86 3.48
CA GLY A 360 -9.29 -6.05 2.55
C GLY A 360 -10.06 -5.67 1.27
N VAL A 361 -11.03 -6.48 0.85
CA VAL A 361 -11.78 -6.29 -0.40
C VAL A 361 -12.49 -4.93 -0.47
N PRO A 362 -13.37 -4.56 0.50
CA PRO A 362 -14.06 -3.27 0.45
C PRO A 362 -13.10 -2.08 0.58
N VAL A 363 -11.99 -2.22 1.33
CA VAL A 363 -10.97 -1.17 1.48
C VAL A 363 -10.25 -0.91 0.16
N VAL A 364 -9.81 -1.97 -0.53
CA VAL A 364 -9.16 -1.86 -1.85
C VAL A 364 -10.13 -1.33 -2.91
N ALA A 365 -11.39 -1.79 -2.89
CA ALA A 365 -12.43 -1.28 -3.79
C ALA A 365 -12.66 0.22 -3.58
N ALA A 366 -12.74 0.68 -2.33
CA ALA A 366 -12.85 2.10 -2.01
C ALA A 366 -11.66 2.90 -2.55
N LEU A 367 -10.42 2.44 -2.34
CA LEU A 367 -9.24 3.08 -2.93
C LEU A 367 -9.31 3.11 -4.47
N ALA A 368 -9.77 2.03 -5.10
CA ALA A 368 -9.92 1.97 -6.55
C ALA A 368 -10.89 3.06 -7.06
N THR A 369 -11.99 3.32 -6.34
CA THR A 369 -12.92 4.41 -6.70
C THR A 369 -12.26 5.79 -6.58
N VAL A 370 -11.47 6.02 -5.52
CA VAL A 370 -10.69 7.24 -5.32
C VAL A 370 -9.70 7.45 -6.48
N VAL A 371 -8.91 6.43 -6.80
CA VAL A 371 -7.93 6.49 -7.88
C VAL A 371 -8.61 6.78 -9.22
N ARG A 372 -9.70 6.07 -9.53
CA ARG A 372 -10.46 6.27 -10.78
C ARG A 372 -10.98 7.70 -10.92
N ARG A 373 -11.57 8.28 -9.87
CA ARG A 373 -12.08 9.67 -9.91
C ARG A 373 -10.98 10.67 -10.17
N ARG A 374 -9.81 10.48 -9.54
CA ARG A 374 -8.64 11.35 -9.74
C ARG A 374 -8.09 11.24 -11.17
N SER A 375 -7.98 10.02 -11.69
CA SER A 375 -7.57 9.77 -13.08
C SER A 375 -8.49 10.46 -14.09
N LEU A 376 -9.80 10.43 -13.87
CA LEU A 376 -10.77 11.11 -14.74
C LEU A 376 -10.66 12.63 -14.64
N SER A 377 -10.48 13.16 -13.44
CA SER A 377 -10.35 14.61 -13.21
C SER A 377 -9.07 15.17 -13.83
N GLY A 378 -7.96 14.44 -13.79
CA GLY A 378 -6.70 14.84 -14.41
C GLY A 378 -6.69 14.79 -15.95
N ARG A 379 -7.65 14.08 -16.57
CA ARG A 379 -7.78 13.97 -18.03
C ARG A 379 -8.75 14.98 -18.64
N ALA A 380 -9.49 15.74 -17.82
CA ALA A 380 -10.35 16.77 -18.35
C ALA A 380 -9.49 17.74 -19.18
N PRO A 381 -9.77 17.92 -20.49
CA PRO A 381 -9.02 18.85 -21.31
C PRO A 381 -9.07 20.20 -20.60
N ILE A 382 -7.92 20.87 -20.49
CA ILE A 382 -7.89 22.27 -20.07
C ILE A 382 -8.79 22.96 -21.09
N ALA A 383 -10.04 23.20 -20.71
CA ALA A 383 -10.96 23.94 -21.53
C ALA A 383 -10.22 25.22 -21.82
N THR A 384 -9.81 25.40 -23.08
CA THR A 384 -9.11 26.58 -23.54
C THR A 384 -10.02 27.71 -23.13
N ARG A 385 -9.61 28.39 -22.06
CA ARG A 385 -10.36 29.48 -21.45
C ARG A 385 -10.75 30.36 -22.64
N PRO A 386 -12.05 30.51 -22.94
CA PRO A 386 -12.46 31.26 -24.13
C PRO A 386 -11.68 32.55 -24.05
N ALA A 387 -10.85 32.79 -25.08
CA ALA A 387 -9.97 33.96 -25.14
C ALA A 387 -10.85 35.12 -24.73
N SER A 388 -10.58 35.67 -23.54
CA SER A 388 -11.45 36.68 -22.95
C SER A 388 -11.69 37.68 -24.05
N SER A 389 -12.96 37.81 -24.42
CA SER A 389 -13.44 38.80 -25.37
C SER A 389 -12.57 40.02 -25.25
N ALA A 390 -11.84 40.33 -26.32
CA ALA A 390 -11.04 41.53 -26.42
C ALA A 390 -11.83 42.66 -25.78
N ASP A 391 -11.21 43.31 -24.81
CA ASP A 391 -11.76 44.50 -24.21
C ASP A 391 -12.13 45.45 -25.37
N PRO A 392 -13.41 45.83 -25.56
CA PRO A 392 -13.81 46.69 -26.67
C PRO A 392 -13.08 48.06 -26.63
N ALA A 393 -12.41 48.37 -25.52
CA ALA A 393 -11.61 49.56 -25.34
C ALA A 393 -10.33 49.63 -26.20
N ASP A 394 -9.81 48.52 -26.72
CA ASP A 394 -8.58 48.51 -27.56
C ASP A 394 -8.86 48.69 -29.07
N ALA A 395 -10.11 48.88 -29.49
CA ALA A 395 -10.48 49.08 -30.90
C ALA A 395 -10.13 50.47 -31.48
N TRP A 396 -9.61 51.40 -30.66
CA TRP A 396 -9.25 52.76 -31.11
C TRP A 396 -7.74 53.01 -31.27
N GLY A 397 -6.88 51.99 -31.17
CA GLY A 397 -5.42 52.13 -31.27
C GLY A 397 -4.78 51.74 -32.61
N THR A 398 -5.56 51.40 -33.63
CA THR A 398 -5.13 50.68 -34.85
C THR A 398 -4.49 51.57 -35.94
N THR A 399 -3.66 52.55 -35.57
CA THR A 399 -2.87 53.33 -36.55
C THR A 399 -1.37 53.39 -36.25
N SER A 400 -0.91 53.02 -35.05
CA SER A 400 0.51 53.16 -34.68
C SER A 400 1.36 51.89 -34.87
N ARG A 401 0.75 50.73 -35.16
CA ARG A 401 1.45 49.43 -35.21
C ARG A 401 1.89 48.97 -36.61
N LEU A 402 1.47 49.67 -37.67
CA LEU A 402 1.92 49.43 -39.05
C LEU A 402 3.22 50.17 -39.41
N LEU A 403 3.72 51.07 -38.55
CA LEU A 403 4.98 51.79 -38.79
C LEU A 403 6.22 51.12 -38.18
N ARG A 404 6.08 50.06 -37.36
CA ARG A 404 7.23 49.34 -36.75
C ARG A 404 7.64 48.05 -37.46
N SER A 405 6.92 47.61 -38.49
CA SER A 405 7.29 46.41 -39.26
C SER A 405 8.19 46.69 -40.47
N ARG A 406 8.45 47.96 -40.83
CA ARG A 406 9.33 48.32 -41.95
C ARG A 406 10.83 48.40 -41.61
N ASP A 407 11.21 48.54 -40.34
CA ASP A 407 12.62 48.71 -39.96
C ASP A 407 13.40 47.41 -39.70
N ARG A 408 12.73 46.26 -39.58
CA ARG A 408 13.43 44.97 -39.35
C ARG A 408 13.85 44.22 -40.61
N ALA A 409 13.43 44.68 -41.79
CA ALA A 409 13.82 44.05 -43.06
C ALA A 409 15.16 44.54 -43.63
N ARG A 410 15.85 45.49 -42.99
CA ARG A 410 17.13 46.05 -43.49
C ARG A 410 18.41 45.53 -42.83
N CYS A 411 18.35 44.62 -41.85
CA CYS A 411 19.54 44.10 -41.18
C CYS A 411 19.95 42.66 -41.57
N ALA A 412 19.32 42.04 -42.57
CA ALA A 412 19.62 40.66 -42.98
C ALA A 412 20.38 40.55 -44.31
N ALA A 413 21.09 41.60 -44.74
CA ALA A 413 21.79 41.63 -46.03
C ALA A 413 23.19 42.26 -45.93
N VAL A 414 24.00 41.86 -44.95
CA VAL A 414 25.46 42.00 -45.03
C VAL A 414 26.05 40.87 -44.21
N LEU A 415 26.70 39.92 -44.90
CA LEU A 415 27.85 39.08 -44.48
C LEU A 415 27.78 37.74 -45.25
N ASP A 416 28.00 37.86 -46.55
CA ASP A 416 28.55 36.80 -47.40
C ASP A 416 29.75 37.39 -48.14
N THR A 417 30.96 37.12 -47.64
CA THR A 417 32.23 37.10 -48.40
C THR A 417 33.29 36.35 -47.59
N ARG A 418 33.51 35.07 -47.94
CA ARG A 418 34.78 34.37 -48.31
C ARG A 418 36.13 34.80 -47.68
N PRO A 419 37.14 33.91 -47.58
CA PRO A 419 37.52 32.85 -48.54
C PRO A 419 37.34 31.40 -48.08
#